data_AF-A0A925HV52-F1
#
_entry.id   AF-A0A925HV52-F1
#
_cell.length_a   1.000
_cell.length_b   1.000
_cell.length_c   1.000
_cell.angle_alpha   90.00
_cell.angle_beta   90.00
_cell.angle_gamma   90.00
#
_symmetry.space_group_name_H-M   'P 1'
#
loop_
_entity.id
_entity.type
_entity.pdbx_description
1 polymer ?
#
loop_
_entity_poly.entity_id
_entity_poly.type
_entity_poly.pdbx_seq_one_letter_code
_entity_poly.pdbx_strand_id
1 'polypeptide(L)'
;MIQRIQTLWLTLAGLAALLTLKFAFYFGNKLDPKQGKIATDFTGVNNFILLILIVAVAVTCIIAIFLFKDRKLQLRLAMAALLISIINLVIYYNEIKKFDEGSLALTSVFSFIIPILIIMAIRGIYKDQKLIKSADRLR
;
A
#
# COMPACT_ATOMS: atom_id res chain seq x y z
N MET A 1 -17.72 17.63 5.05
CA MET A 1 -17.84 17.05 3.69
C MET A 1 -16.79 15.96 3.52
N ILE A 2 -17.19 14.70 3.69
CA ILE A 2 -16.34 13.50 3.57
C ILE A 2 -16.06 13.11 2.10
N GLN A 3 -16.78 13.73 1.17
CA GLN A 3 -16.85 13.37 -0.24
C GLN A 3 -15.86 14.18 -1.09
N ARG A 4 -14.56 14.07 -0.77
CA ARG A 4 -13.50 14.62 -1.62
C ARG A 4 -12.74 13.48 -2.27
N ILE A 5 -12.23 13.70 -3.47
CA ILE A 5 -11.56 12.65 -4.27
C ILE A 5 -10.39 11.97 -3.54
N GLN A 6 -9.79 12.63 -2.54
CA GLN A 6 -8.76 12.06 -1.66
C GLN A 6 -9.21 10.86 -0.83
N THR A 7 -10.45 10.84 -0.33
CA THR A 7 -10.95 9.70 0.45
C THR A 7 -11.17 8.50 -0.45
N LEU A 8 -11.60 8.72 -1.70
CA LEU A 8 -11.70 7.67 -2.72
C LEU A 8 -10.33 7.00 -2.97
N TRP A 9 -9.28 7.80 -3.16
CA TRP A 9 -7.91 7.30 -3.38
C TRP A 9 -7.39 6.50 -2.18
N LEU A 10 -7.63 6.97 -0.95
CA LEU A 10 -7.24 6.26 0.27
C LEU A 10 -8.02 4.96 0.46
N THR A 11 -9.33 4.95 0.14
CA THR A 11 -10.15 3.73 0.22
C THR A 11 -9.68 2.69 -0.79
N LEU A 12 -9.40 3.11 -2.03
CA LEU A 12 -8.86 2.22 -3.07
C LEU A 12 -7.49 1.66 -2.66
N ALA A 13 -6.61 2.50 -2.08
CA ALA A 13 -5.32 2.05 -1.58
C ALA A 13 -5.46 1.02 -0.44
N GLY A 14 -6.37 1.28 0.51
CA GLY A 14 -6.66 0.35 1.61
C GLY A 14 -7.25 -0.97 1.12
N LEU A 15 -8.18 -0.93 0.17
CA LEU A 15 -8.74 -2.13 -0.46
C LEU A 15 -7.68 -2.92 -1.23
N ALA A 16 -6.86 -2.26 -2.04
CA ALA A 16 -5.76 -2.90 -2.75
C ALA A 16 -4.77 -3.58 -1.79
N ALA A 17 -4.45 -2.94 -0.67
CA ALA A 17 -3.61 -3.53 0.38
C ALA A 17 -4.22 -4.80 0.99
N LEU A 18 -5.53 -4.84 1.22
CA LEU A 18 -6.21 -6.05 1.69
C LEU A 18 -6.26 -7.15 0.62
N LEU A 19 -6.44 -6.79 -0.64
CA LEU A 19 -6.43 -7.75 -1.75
C LEU A 19 -5.06 -8.41 -1.91
N THR A 20 -3.95 -7.68 -1.69
CA THR A 20 -2.59 -8.24 -1.69
C THR A 20 -2.33 -9.28 -0.59
N LEU A 21 -3.16 -9.34 0.46
CA LEU A 21 -3.10 -10.43 1.44
C LEU A 21 -3.74 -11.72 0.94
N LYS A 22 -4.72 -11.64 0.04
CA LYS A 22 -5.39 -12.82 -0.53
C LYS A 22 -4.76 -13.32 -1.83
N PHE A 23 -4.20 -12.41 -2.63
CA PHE A 23 -3.67 -12.76 -3.94
C PHE A 23 -2.16 -12.95 -3.92
N ALA A 24 -1.68 -13.95 -4.66
CA ALA A 24 -0.26 -14.20 -4.84
C ALA A 24 0.43 -12.99 -5.49
N PHE A 25 1.62 -12.69 -5.02
CA PHE A 25 2.50 -11.68 -5.60
C PHE A 25 3.49 -12.30 -6.60
N TYR A 26 3.95 -13.53 -6.32
CA TYR A 26 4.91 -14.23 -7.17
C TYR A 26 4.60 -15.73 -7.18
N PHE A 27 4.68 -16.35 -8.35
CA PHE A 27 4.57 -17.79 -8.54
C PHE A 27 5.98 -18.32 -8.80
N GLY A 28 6.50 -19.19 -7.94
CA GLY A 28 7.85 -19.70 -8.14
C GLY A 28 8.13 -21.02 -7.45
N ASN A 29 9.13 -21.72 -7.96
CA ASN A 29 9.61 -22.95 -7.37
C ASN A 29 10.61 -22.64 -6.25
N LYS A 30 10.41 -23.24 -5.09
CA LYS A 30 11.42 -23.30 -4.02
C LYS A 30 11.96 -24.71 -3.92
N LEU A 31 13.28 -24.83 -3.76
CA LEU A 31 13.92 -26.09 -3.41
C LEU A 31 13.59 -26.44 -1.96
N ASP A 32 12.71 -27.42 -1.77
CA ASP A 32 12.48 -28.03 -0.47
C ASP A 32 13.50 -29.17 -0.27
N PRO A 33 14.35 -29.12 0.76
CA PRO A 33 15.37 -30.15 1.02
C PRO A 33 14.79 -31.57 1.22
N LYS A 34 13.47 -31.71 1.42
CA LYS A 34 12.83 -33.03 1.59
C LYS A 34 12.05 -33.53 0.37
N GLN A 35 11.67 -32.66 -0.57
CA GLN A 35 10.69 -32.99 -1.63
C GLN A 35 11.05 -32.46 -3.03
N GLY A 36 12.19 -31.77 -3.19
CA GLY A 36 12.61 -31.22 -4.49
C GLY A 36 11.98 -29.86 -4.79
N LYS A 37 11.87 -29.48 -6.08
CA LYS A 37 11.26 -28.20 -6.49
C LYS A 37 9.73 -28.25 -6.27
N ILE A 38 9.23 -27.47 -5.30
CA ILE A 38 7.78 -27.31 -5.07
C ILE A 38 7.35 -25.96 -5.63
N ALA A 39 6.30 -25.96 -6.46
CA ALA A 39 5.63 -24.74 -6.89
C ALA A 39 4.94 -24.10 -5.66
N THR A 40 5.42 -22.93 -5.27
CA THR A 40 4.93 -22.22 -4.09
C THR A 40 4.51 -20.80 -4.45
N ASP A 41 3.33 -20.43 -3.99
CA ASP A 41 2.79 -19.10 -4.16
C ASP A 41 3.33 -18.20 -3.05
N PHE A 42 4.00 -17.11 -3.44
CA PHE A 42 4.42 -16.10 -2.49
C PHE A 42 3.33 -15.04 -2.35
N THR A 43 2.66 -15.04 -1.21
CA THR A 43 1.63 -14.05 -0.85
C THR A 43 2.14 -13.14 0.26
N GLY A 44 1.49 -11.99 0.47
CA GLY A 44 1.81 -11.07 1.58
C GLY A 44 1.78 -11.72 2.98
N VAL A 45 1.10 -12.85 3.13
CA VAL A 45 0.99 -13.63 4.38
C VAL A 45 2.20 -14.51 4.67
N ASN A 46 3.01 -14.85 3.65
CA ASN A 46 4.12 -15.79 3.81
C ASN A 46 5.30 -15.21 4.61
N ASN A 47 5.35 -13.88 4.78
CA ASN A 47 6.35 -13.20 5.58
C ASN A 47 5.64 -12.36 6.67
N PHE A 48 5.90 -12.70 7.94
CA PHE A 48 5.22 -12.07 9.08
C PHE A 48 5.45 -10.55 9.15
N ILE A 49 6.66 -10.09 8.81
CA ILE A 49 7.01 -8.65 8.79
C ILE A 49 6.23 -7.96 7.68
N LEU A 50 6.17 -8.56 6.50
CA LEU A 50 5.43 -8.06 5.35
C LEU A 50 3.93 -7.98 5.62
N LEU A 51 3.35 -8.99 6.28
CA LEU A 51 1.95 -9.01 6.71
C LEU A 51 1.64 -7.81 7.61
N ILE A 52 2.46 -7.60 8.65
CA ILE A 52 2.29 -6.46 9.58
C ILE A 52 2.33 -5.14 8.83
N LEU A 53 3.29 -4.96 7.92
CA LEU A 53 3.43 -3.74 7.14
C LEU A 53 2.25 -3.51 6.19
N ILE A 54 1.73 -4.54 5.52
CA ILE A 54 0.53 -4.44 4.66
C ILE A 54 -0.70 -4.04 5.48
N VAL A 55 -0.91 -4.68 6.63
CA VAL A 55 -1.98 -4.32 7.56
C VAL A 55 -1.80 -2.89 8.07
N ALA A 56 -0.58 -2.47 8.38
CA ALA A 56 -0.28 -1.11 8.81
C ALA A 56 -0.63 -0.08 7.73
N VAL A 57 -0.38 -0.35 6.44
CA VAL A 57 -0.83 0.51 5.34
C VAL A 57 -2.35 0.61 5.31
N ALA A 58 -3.04 -0.53 5.34
CA ALA A 58 -4.51 -0.56 5.29
C ALA A 58 -5.13 0.23 6.46
N VAL A 59 -4.65 0.01 7.69
CA VAL A 59 -5.09 0.71 8.89
C VAL A 59 -4.79 2.20 8.78
N THR A 60 -3.59 2.58 8.33
CA THR A 60 -3.22 3.99 8.17
C THR A 60 -4.11 4.71 7.16
N CYS A 61 -4.43 4.05 6.03
CA CYS A 61 -5.37 4.58 5.04
C CYS A 61 -6.78 4.78 5.64
N ILE A 62 -7.27 3.82 6.43
CA ILE A 62 -8.57 3.92 7.10
C ILE A 62 -8.59 5.08 8.10
N ILE A 63 -7.57 5.18 8.97
CA ILE A 63 -7.44 6.28 9.93
C ILE A 63 -7.38 7.62 9.18
N ALA A 64 -6.62 7.71 8.09
CA ALA A 64 -6.51 8.91 7.28
C ALA A 64 -7.85 9.33 6.63
N ILE A 65 -8.78 8.41 6.38
CA ILE A 65 -10.12 8.74 5.88
C ILE A 65 -10.95 9.44 6.97
N PHE A 66 -10.91 8.94 8.21
CA PHE A 66 -11.64 9.53 9.34
C PHE A 66 -11.03 10.85 9.82
N LEU A 67 -9.73 11.07 9.57
CA LEU A 67 -9.02 12.29 9.93
C LEU A 67 -9.28 13.47 8.96
N PHE A 68 -10.48 13.54 8.38
CA PHE A 68 -10.86 14.57 7.42
C PHE A 68 -10.95 15.98 8.02
N LYS A 69 -10.97 16.11 9.35
CA LYS A 69 -10.95 17.43 10.02
C LYS A 69 -9.53 18.00 10.03
N ASP A 70 -8.54 17.16 10.32
CA ASP A 70 -7.14 17.57 10.45
C ASP A 70 -6.31 17.25 9.21
N ARG A 71 -6.42 18.12 8.18
CA ARG A 71 -5.69 17.95 6.90
C ARG A 71 -4.17 17.80 7.06
N LYS A 72 -3.57 18.48 8.04
CA LYS A 72 -2.14 18.36 8.34
C LYS A 72 -1.77 16.95 8.79
N LEU A 73 -2.55 16.35 9.69
CA LEU A 73 -2.31 14.99 10.16
C LEU A 73 -2.65 13.97 9.07
N GLN A 74 -3.74 14.19 8.33
CA GLN A 74 -4.13 13.36 7.19
C GLN A 74 -2.99 13.26 6.16
N LEU A 75 -2.32 14.38 5.85
CA LEU A 75 -1.17 14.41 4.94
C LEU A 75 0.03 13.65 5.50
N ARG A 76 0.35 13.83 6.79
CA ARG A 76 1.46 13.11 7.45
C ARG A 76 1.23 11.59 7.46
N LEU A 77 0.01 11.15 7.77
CA LEU A 77 -0.37 9.74 7.75
C LEU A 77 -0.31 9.16 6.33
N ALA A 78 -0.79 9.90 5.32
CA ALA A 78 -0.69 9.47 3.93
C ALA A 78 0.77 9.36 3.47
N MET A 79 1.65 10.28 3.87
CA MET A 79 3.09 10.16 3.62
C MET A 79 3.72 8.97 4.34
N ALA A 80 3.33 8.69 5.57
CA ALA A 80 3.79 7.50 6.30
C ALA A 80 3.33 6.21 5.59
N ALA A 81 2.07 6.13 5.17
CA ALA A 81 1.55 5.00 4.39
C ALA A 81 2.30 4.81 3.07
N LEU A 82 2.67 5.90 2.40
CA LEU A 82 3.49 5.87 1.18
C LEU A 82 4.86 5.25 1.45
N LEU A 83 5.56 5.70 2.49
CA LEU A 83 6.87 5.14 2.86
C LEU A 83 6.77 3.66 3.18
N ILE A 84 5.77 3.25 3.96
CA ILE A 84 5.53 1.84 4.30
C ILE A 84 5.23 1.02 3.03
N SER A 85 4.46 1.56 2.08
CA SER A 85 4.15 0.87 0.82
C SER A 85 5.39 0.64 -0.05
N ILE A 86 6.34 1.58 -0.06
CA ILE A 86 7.63 1.43 -0.76
C ILE A 86 8.47 0.36 -0.07
N ILE A 87 8.54 0.36 1.26
CA ILE A 87 9.25 -0.66 2.04
C ILE A 87 8.69 -2.05 1.73
N ASN A 88 7.37 -2.21 1.65
CA ASN A 88 6.73 -3.46 1.25
C ASN A 88 7.24 -3.94 -0.12
N LEU A 89 7.31 -3.05 -1.13
CA LEU A 89 7.83 -3.41 -2.45
C LEU A 89 9.31 -3.85 -2.42
N VAL A 90 10.14 -3.21 -1.59
CA VAL A 90 11.53 -3.62 -1.41
C VAL A 90 11.62 -5.01 -0.77
N ILE A 91 10.80 -5.30 0.24
CA ILE A 91 10.76 -6.64 0.87
C ILE A 91 10.28 -7.68 -0.13
N TYR A 92 9.23 -7.39 -0.90
CA TYR A 92 8.75 -8.24 -1.99
C TYR A 92 9.86 -8.57 -3.00
N TYR A 93 10.63 -7.56 -3.42
CA TYR A 93 11.74 -7.75 -4.35
C TYR A 93 12.86 -8.62 -3.74
N ASN A 94 13.17 -8.44 -2.46
CA ASN A 94 14.15 -9.27 -1.76
C ASN A 94 13.67 -10.72 -1.58
N GLU A 95 12.37 -10.94 -1.39
CA GLU A 95 11.79 -12.29 -1.30
C GLU A 95 11.78 -13.00 -2.66
N ILE A 96 11.52 -12.29 -3.76
CA ILE A 96 11.60 -12.85 -5.12
C ILE A 96 13.00 -13.40 -5.40
N LYS A 97 14.06 -12.72 -4.97
CA LYS A 97 15.45 -13.17 -5.17
C LYS A 97 15.77 -14.52 -4.51
N LYS A 98 14.93 -14.99 -3.59
CA LYS A 98 15.09 -16.29 -2.92
C LYS A 98 14.48 -17.45 -3.72
N PHE A 99 13.80 -17.17 -4.84
CA PHE A 99 13.26 -18.18 -5.73
C PHE A 99 14.23 -18.41 -6.88
N ASP A 100 14.46 -19.67 -7.24
CA ASP A 100 15.35 -20.04 -8.36
C ASP A 100 14.68 -19.78 -9.72
N GLU A 101 13.39 -20.09 -9.81
CA GLU A 101 12.59 -19.96 -11.03
C GLU A 101 11.17 -19.51 -10.66
N GLY A 102 10.61 -18.60 -11.45
CA GLY A 102 9.24 -18.15 -11.27
C GLY A 102 8.88 -16.93 -12.12
N SER A 103 7.64 -16.49 -11.97
CA SER A 103 7.10 -15.32 -12.66
C SER A 103 6.28 -14.46 -11.69
N LEU A 104 6.26 -13.16 -11.97
CA LEU A 104 5.37 -12.23 -11.28
C LEU A 104 3.92 -12.60 -11.56
N ALA A 105 3.12 -12.70 -10.51
CA ALA A 105 1.69 -12.91 -10.65
C ALA A 105 1.04 -11.65 -11.28
N LEU A 106 0.01 -11.81 -12.10
CA LEU A 106 -0.75 -10.67 -12.63
C LEU A 106 -1.33 -9.79 -11.49
N THR A 107 -1.67 -10.42 -10.38
CA THR A 107 -2.17 -9.79 -9.16
C THR A 107 -1.11 -8.97 -8.40
N SER A 108 0.18 -9.10 -8.73
CA SER A 108 1.25 -8.25 -8.18
C SER A 108 1.04 -6.77 -8.50
N VAL A 109 0.28 -6.45 -9.56
CA VAL A 109 -0.11 -5.09 -9.93
C VAL A 109 -0.81 -4.37 -8.76
N PHE A 110 -1.53 -5.09 -7.91
CA PHE A 110 -2.16 -4.50 -6.72
C PHE A 110 -1.12 -3.94 -5.73
N SER A 111 0.03 -4.59 -5.55
CA SER A 111 1.10 -4.04 -4.70
C SER A 111 1.72 -2.79 -5.29
N PHE A 112 1.87 -2.74 -6.63
CA PHE A 112 2.47 -1.60 -7.33
C PHE A 112 1.53 -0.40 -7.44
N ILE A 113 0.21 -0.62 -7.50
CA ILE A 113 -0.76 0.47 -7.62
C ILE A 113 -0.99 1.21 -6.29
N ILE A 114 -0.80 0.55 -5.13
CA ILE A 114 -0.94 1.15 -3.79
C ILE A 114 -0.16 2.48 -3.65
N PRO A 115 1.17 2.54 -3.87
CA PRO A 115 1.91 3.80 -3.73
C PRO A 115 1.39 4.89 -4.68
N ILE A 116 0.97 4.52 -5.90
CA ILE A 116 0.42 5.46 -6.88
C ILE A 116 -0.88 6.09 -6.35
N LEU A 117 -1.79 5.26 -5.83
CA LEU A 117 -3.06 5.72 -5.23
C LEU A 117 -2.81 6.64 -4.04
N ILE A 118 -1.83 6.32 -3.18
CA ILE A 118 -1.46 7.15 -2.04
C ILE A 118 -0.88 8.50 -2.50
N ILE A 119 -0.04 8.52 -3.55
CA ILE A 119 0.47 9.78 -4.14
C ILE A 119 -0.69 10.67 -4.62
N MET A 120 -1.68 10.07 -5.30
CA MET A 120 -2.87 10.80 -5.76
C MET A 120 -3.68 11.35 -4.57
N ALA A 121 -3.82 10.59 -3.50
CA ALA A 121 -4.44 11.05 -2.26
C ALA A 121 -3.69 12.24 -1.65
N ILE A 122 -2.36 12.15 -1.52
CA ILE A 122 -1.51 13.22 -0.95
C ILE A 122 -1.66 14.51 -1.76
N ARG A 123 -1.66 14.42 -3.10
CA ARG A 123 -1.87 15.59 -3.98
C ARG A 123 -3.23 16.24 -3.74
N GLY A 124 -4.28 15.44 -3.57
CA GLY A 124 -5.61 15.93 -3.20
C GLY A 124 -5.61 16.68 -1.86
N ILE A 125 -5.03 16.08 -0.82
CA ILE A 125 -4.96 16.65 0.53
C ILE A 125 -4.16 17.96 0.55
N TYR A 126 -3.05 18.01 -0.18
CA TYR A 126 -2.23 19.21 -0.25
C TYR A 126 -2.95 20.37 -0.93
N LYS A 127 -3.68 20.11 -2.03
CA LYS A 127 -4.48 21.12 -2.71
C LYS A 127 -5.58 21.67 -1.80
N ASP A 128 -6.26 20.79 -1.08
CA ASP A 128 -7.29 21.15 -0.11
C ASP A 128 -6.75 22.02 1.02
N GLN A 129 -5.58 21.66 1.55
CA GLN A 129 -4.92 22.43 2.60
C GLN A 129 -4.52 23.84 2.11
N LYS A 130 -4.04 23.96 0.86
CA LYS A 130 -3.65 25.25 0.27
C LYS A 130 -4.84 26.18 0.08
N LEU A 131 -5.99 25.65 -0.35
CA LEU A 131 -7.23 26.42 -0.55
C LEU A 131 -7.73 27.06 0.75
N ILE A 132 -7.69 26.31 1.86
CA ILE A 132 -8.09 26.83 3.18
C ILE A 132 -7.12 27.94 3.61
N LYS A 133 -5.81 27.71 3.46
CA LYS A 133 -4.79 28.70 3.84
C LYS A 133 -4.86 29.98 3.01
N SER A 134 -5.26 29.91 1.73
CA SER A 134 -5.48 31.11 0.92
C SER A 134 -6.75 31.88 1.30
N ALA A 135 -7.83 31.18 1.68
CA ALA A 135 -9.06 31.83 2.12
C ALA A 135 -8.87 32.56 3.47
N ASP A 136 -8.07 32.00 4.36
CA ASP A 136 -7.75 32.58 5.67
C ASP A 136 -6.86 33.83 5.58
N ARG A 137 -6.13 34.00 4.46
CA ARG A 137 -5.32 35.22 4.20
C ARG A 137 -6.14 36.42 3.70
N LEU A 138 -7.37 36.20 3.27
CA LEU A 138 -8.26 37.24 2.72
C LEU A 138 -9.29 37.73 3.75
N ARG A 139 -9.35 37.09 4.92
CA ARG A 139 -10.11 37.52 6.09
C ARG A 139 -9.20 38.27 7.05
#